data_AF-A0A8S2WEW9-F1
#
_entry.id   AF-A0A8S2WEW9-F1
#
_cell.length_a   1.000
_cell.length_b   1.000
_cell.length_c   1.000
_cell.angle_alpha   90.00
_cell.angle_beta   90.00
_cell.angle_gamma   90.00
#
_symmetry.space_group_name_H-M   'P 1'
#
loop_
_entity.id
_entity.type
_entity.pdbx_description
1 polymer ?
#
loop_
_entity_poly.entity_id
_entity_poly.type
_entity_poly.pdbx_seq_one_letter_code
_entity_poly.pdbx_strand_id
1 'polypeptide(L)'
;MDNNELALALRESHLEKIASYLSRCGTTRNEELFLQGYHDIGWDPVDGERFLDFLKFCVWVNGDTVEENADLVVRLLIRRPDCLGPALRGEGGGLLKAIREGIAQSLYIARRQNPDDPVVQAAYQEIIDDESMHNLNEEYDRLQVRLPYEDDEEYIDLGAAELSFYAILVELLGRCAPSEETIKMGKPNAIRAKSILKSLVSMHDLEGVLGLKFLLPNENSMPPGLQPAHKMSIILFLERVYGIPDQETFFRLIEDAFLPDIRSATILDMAAIAESDMALALNRYLCTSVLPLMTAHSHYFDDCDHRSSLLESILHTVYRLSKCRSLTKNQLGTICDFLLAFANQLKPSMMTPLLKKLVHDVPALTDQTIVPLRMLTQWYERCSRYYGLAATEEEKRLTMMLFQKIFDALASRAYDPELFGKALPCLSAIGSALSPDYSYSINQEDLLDHEREKVELSRSYEPNPVDTT
;
A
#
# COMPACT_ATOMS: atom_id res chain seq x y z
N MET A 1 -9.70 18.55 -18.00
CA MET A 1 -8.68 17.67 -17.39
C MET A 1 -7.51 17.59 -18.36
N ASP A 2 -6.28 17.45 -17.85
CA ASP A 2 -5.07 17.19 -18.66
C ASP A 2 -4.69 18.22 -19.73
N ASN A 3 -5.05 19.50 -19.52
CA ASN A 3 -4.71 20.59 -20.42
C ASN A 3 -4.07 21.76 -19.66
N ASN A 4 -2.77 21.95 -19.86
CA ASN A 4 -1.98 23.00 -19.20
C ASN A 4 -2.44 24.42 -19.60
N GLU A 5 -2.81 24.63 -20.86
CA GLU A 5 -3.26 25.95 -21.34
C GLU A 5 -4.57 26.37 -20.66
N LEU A 6 -5.52 25.43 -20.55
CA LEU A 6 -6.79 25.69 -19.87
C LEU A 6 -6.61 25.89 -18.36
N ALA A 7 -5.69 25.15 -17.74
CA ALA A 7 -5.37 25.32 -16.32
C ALA A 7 -4.75 26.69 -16.03
N LEU A 8 -3.86 27.18 -16.91
CA LEU A 8 -3.27 28.53 -16.81
C LEU A 8 -4.26 29.65 -17.19
N ALA A 9 -5.31 29.35 -17.96
CA ALA A 9 -6.36 30.30 -18.29
C ALA A 9 -7.41 30.47 -17.18
N LEU A 10 -7.33 29.69 -16.10
CA LEU A 10 -8.22 29.82 -14.94
C LEU A 10 -8.05 31.19 -14.29
N ARG A 11 -9.18 31.82 -13.97
CA ARG A 11 -9.21 33.11 -13.28
C ARG A 11 -9.47 32.90 -11.80
N GLU A 12 -8.92 33.78 -10.98
CA GLU A 12 -9.13 33.79 -9.53
C GLU A 12 -10.63 33.79 -9.18
N SER A 13 -11.44 34.57 -9.90
CA SER A 13 -12.90 34.64 -9.71
C SER A 13 -13.61 33.29 -9.90
N HIS A 14 -13.07 32.38 -10.72
CA HIS A 14 -13.66 31.05 -10.90
C HIS A 14 -13.41 30.19 -9.66
N LEU A 15 -12.17 30.14 -9.18
CA LEU A 15 -11.79 29.35 -8.01
C LEU A 15 -12.38 29.93 -6.72
N GLU A 16 -12.52 31.25 -6.61
CA GLU A 16 -13.20 31.91 -5.49
C GLU A 16 -14.66 31.47 -5.35
N LYS A 17 -15.36 31.28 -6.48
CA LYS A 17 -16.74 30.82 -6.52
C LYS A 17 -16.84 29.37 -6.06
N ILE A 18 -15.95 28.50 -6.52
CA ILE A 18 -15.87 27.10 -6.07
C ILE A 18 -15.58 27.04 -4.56
N ALA A 19 -14.60 27.80 -4.07
CA ALA A 19 -14.30 27.86 -2.65
C ALA A 19 -15.47 28.43 -1.82
N SER A 20 -16.31 29.29 -2.39
CA SER A 20 -17.53 29.76 -1.72
C SER A 20 -18.60 28.66 -1.62
N TYR A 21 -18.71 27.79 -2.62
CA TYR A 21 -19.62 26.65 -2.57
C TYR A 21 -19.12 25.59 -1.59
N LEU A 22 -17.84 25.25 -1.64
CA LEU A 22 -17.19 24.33 -0.71
C LEU A 22 -17.30 24.81 0.76
N SER A 23 -17.13 26.11 1.02
CA SER A 23 -17.33 26.70 2.35
C SER A 23 -18.76 26.54 2.87
N ARG A 24 -19.77 26.57 1.98
CA ARG A 24 -21.16 26.28 2.36
C ARG A 24 -21.33 24.81 2.71
N CYS A 25 -20.77 23.89 1.92
CA CYS A 25 -20.79 22.47 2.24
C CYS A 25 -20.25 22.19 3.65
N GLY A 26 -19.19 22.88 4.10
CA GLY A 26 -18.66 22.70 5.46
C GLY A 26 -19.49 23.31 6.59
N THR A 27 -20.53 24.10 6.32
CA THR A 27 -21.32 24.84 7.33
C THR A 27 -22.81 24.57 7.27
N THR A 28 -23.31 24.03 6.16
CA THR A 28 -24.71 23.73 5.95
C THR A 28 -24.88 22.26 5.67
N ARG A 29 -25.89 21.65 6.30
CA ARG A 29 -26.37 20.31 5.97
C ARG A 29 -26.85 20.20 4.53
N ASN A 30 -26.83 18.98 4.01
CA ASN A 30 -27.47 18.67 2.74
C ASN A 30 -29.00 18.55 2.92
N GLU A 31 -29.76 19.55 2.48
CA GLU A 31 -31.22 19.57 2.61
C GLU A 31 -31.91 18.46 1.79
N GLU A 32 -31.34 18.06 0.65
CA GLU A 32 -31.90 17.00 -0.18
C GLU A 32 -31.81 15.65 0.54
N LEU A 33 -30.64 15.31 1.08
CA LEU A 33 -30.45 14.08 1.85
C LEU A 33 -31.29 14.11 3.14
N PHE A 34 -31.35 15.23 3.83
CA PHE A 34 -32.19 15.38 5.03
C PHE A 34 -33.68 15.10 4.72
N LEU A 35 -34.20 15.64 3.61
CA LEU A 35 -35.58 15.38 3.17
C LEU A 35 -35.81 13.93 2.76
N GLN A 36 -34.78 13.24 2.28
CA GLN A 36 -34.80 11.81 1.98
C GLN A 36 -34.64 10.92 3.25
N GLY A 37 -34.53 11.52 4.44
CA GLY A 37 -34.49 10.82 5.71
C GLY A 37 -33.09 10.46 6.21
N TYR A 38 -32.02 10.95 5.57
CA TYR A 38 -30.67 10.84 6.12
C TYR A 38 -30.54 11.65 7.42
N HIS A 39 -29.69 11.17 8.33
CA HIS A 39 -29.39 11.90 9.56
C HIS A 39 -28.59 13.17 9.26
N ASP A 40 -28.82 14.19 10.09
CA ASP A 40 -28.19 15.50 9.92
C ASP A 40 -26.81 15.52 10.60
N ILE A 41 -25.74 15.51 9.82
CA ILE A 41 -24.36 15.68 10.31
C ILE A 41 -23.92 17.14 10.39
N GLY A 42 -24.76 18.10 9.98
CA GLY A 42 -24.48 19.54 10.05
C GLY A 42 -23.53 20.09 8.96
N TRP A 43 -23.10 19.24 8.02
CA TRP A 43 -22.28 19.60 6.86
C TRP A 43 -22.54 18.63 5.70
N ASP A 44 -21.94 18.87 4.54
CA ASP A 44 -22.14 18.12 3.31
C ASP A 44 -20.83 17.60 2.71
N PRO A 45 -20.40 16.37 3.08
CA PRO A 45 -19.24 15.73 2.48
C PRO A 45 -19.46 15.33 1.02
N VAL A 46 -20.70 15.04 0.61
CA VAL A 46 -21.06 14.48 -0.70
C VAL A 46 -20.88 15.51 -1.82
N ASP A 47 -21.39 16.72 -1.64
CA ASP A 47 -21.10 17.79 -2.59
C ASP A 47 -19.70 18.38 -2.37
N GLY A 48 -19.21 18.36 -1.13
CA GLY A 48 -17.87 18.81 -0.78
C GLY A 48 -16.77 18.09 -1.57
N GLU A 49 -16.83 16.75 -1.66
CA GLU A 49 -15.84 15.97 -2.39
C GLU A 49 -15.79 16.33 -3.89
N ARG A 50 -16.93 16.64 -4.51
CA ARG A 50 -17.03 17.01 -5.93
C ARG A 50 -16.32 18.32 -6.22
N PHE A 51 -16.45 19.30 -5.33
CA PHE A 51 -15.74 20.56 -5.45
C PHE A 51 -14.24 20.40 -5.23
N LEU A 52 -13.83 19.57 -4.28
CA LEU A 52 -12.43 19.25 -4.04
C LEU A 52 -11.80 18.51 -5.22
N ASP A 53 -12.51 17.56 -5.82
CA ASP A 53 -12.05 16.82 -6.99
C ASP A 53 -11.89 17.74 -8.21
N PHE A 54 -12.81 18.70 -8.39
CA PHE A 54 -12.63 19.77 -9.38
C PHE A 54 -11.36 20.60 -9.13
N LEU A 55 -11.12 21.02 -7.88
CA LEU A 55 -9.91 21.77 -7.53
C LEU A 55 -8.63 20.95 -7.76
N LYS A 56 -8.69 19.63 -7.54
CA LYS A 56 -7.59 18.71 -7.82
C LYS A 56 -7.18 18.75 -9.29
N PHE A 57 -8.14 18.73 -10.22
CA PHE A 57 -7.86 18.85 -11.65
C PHE A 57 -7.40 20.25 -12.09
N CYS A 58 -7.64 21.28 -11.28
CA CYS A 58 -7.11 22.62 -11.53
C CYS A 58 -5.65 22.75 -11.11
N VAL A 59 -5.25 22.01 -10.06
CA VAL A 59 -3.89 22.06 -9.49
C VAL A 59 -2.97 21.03 -10.14
N TRP A 60 -3.48 19.87 -10.52
CA TRP A 60 -2.67 18.77 -11.05
C TRP A 60 -3.02 18.45 -12.49
N VAL A 61 -2.04 18.57 -13.38
CA VAL A 61 -2.22 18.39 -14.83
C VAL A 61 -1.03 17.65 -15.41
N ASN A 62 -1.27 16.56 -16.14
CA ASN A 62 -0.23 15.80 -16.86
C ASN A 62 0.96 15.32 -15.98
N GLY A 63 0.72 15.06 -14.69
CA GLY A 63 1.76 14.59 -13.78
C GLY A 63 2.52 15.69 -13.05
N ASP A 64 2.15 16.96 -13.25
CA ASP A 64 2.80 18.11 -12.64
C ASP A 64 1.81 19.04 -11.92
N THR A 65 2.34 19.80 -10.97
CA THR A 65 1.59 20.81 -10.21
C THR A 65 1.63 22.15 -10.93
N VAL A 66 0.45 22.74 -11.14
CA VAL A 66 0.31 24.12 -11.62
C VAL A 66 0.46 25.07 -10.43
N GLU A 67 1.69 25.52 -10.17
CA GLU A 67 2.07 26.30 -8.98
C GLU A 67 1.21 27.55 -8.73
N GLU A 68 0.80 28.27 -9.79
CA GLU A 68 -0.06 29.45 -9.65
C GLU A 68 -1.45 29.10 -9.11
N ASN A 69 -2.02 27.99 -9.59
CA ASN A 69 -3.30 27.49 -9.11
C ASN A 69 -3.17 26.91 -7.71
N ALA A 70 -2.09 26.18 -7.42
CA ALA A 70 -1.80 25.62 -6.09
C ALA A 70 -1.75 26.71 -5.01
N ASP A 71 -0.97 27.77 -5.23
CA ASP A 71 -0.83 28.88 -4.29
C ASP A 71 -2.18 29.58 -4.06
N LEU A 72 -2.94 29.80 -5.12
CA LEU A 72 -4.26 30.40 -5.01
C LEU A 72 -5.24 29.50 -4.24
N VAL A 73 -5.31 28.20 -4.54
CA VAL A 73 -6.18 27.24 -3.86
C VAL A 73 -5.84 27.21 -2.37
N VAL A 74 -4.57 27.08 -2.00
CA VAL A 74 -4.15 27.11 -0.58
C VAL A 74 -4.58 28.41 0.08
N ARG A 75 -4.38 29.57 -0.57
CA ARG A 75 -4.81 30.88 -0.04
C ARG A 75 -6.33 30.97 0.15
N LEU A 76 -7.12 30.40 -0.76
CA LEU A 76 -8.58 30.41 -0.67
C LEU A 76 -9.08 29.52 0.48
N LEU A 77 -8.51 28.32 0.62
CA LEU A 77 -8.88 27.37 1.68
C LEU A 77 -8.54 27.91 3.07
N ILE A 78 -7.34 28.49 3.27
CA ILE A 78 -6.98 29.04 4.60
C ILE A 78 -7.77 30.29 4.98
N ARG A 79 -8.26 31.07 4.00
CA ARG A 79 -9.12 32.24 4.25
C ARG A 79 -10.56 31.84 4.60
N ARG A 80 -10.95 30.60 4.27
CA ARG A 80 -12.28 30.03 4.51
C ARG A 80 -12.10 28.66 5.16
N PRO A 81 -11.77 28.59 6.45
CA PRO A 81 -11.47 27.33 7.13
C PRO A 81 -12.64 26.33 7.06
N ASP A 82 -13.86 26.80 6.84
CA ASP A 82 -15.04 25.96 6.57
C ASP A 82 -14.87 25.00 5.39
N CYS A 83 -14.03 25.34 4.41
CA CYS A 83 -13.74 24.44 3.29
C CYS A 83 -12.99 23.16 3.69
N LEU A 84 -12.39 23.13 4.88
CA LEU A 84 -11.56 22.01 5.35
C LEU A 84 -12.39 20.89 6.00
N GLY A 85 -13.69 21.10 6.16
CA GLY A 85 -14.56 20.22 6.93
C GLY A 85 -14.41 20.43 8.45
N PRO A 86 -15.33 19.86 9.25
CA PRO A 86 -15.37 20.09 10.69
C PRO A 86 -14.12 19.66 11.46
N ALA A 87 -13.44 18.59 11.04
CA ALA A 87 -12.34 18.01 11.80
C ALA A 87 -11.01 18.75 11.63
N LEU A 88 -10.82 19.46 10.51
CA LEU A 88 -9.59 20.18 10.18
C LEU A 88 -9.71 21.70 10.36
N ARG A 89 -10.88 22.20 10.78
CA ARG A 89 -11.08 23.63 11.09
C ARG A 89 -11.12 23.89 12.60
N GLY A 90 -10.54 25.00 13.05
CA GLY A 90 -10.67 25.49 14.43
C GLY A 90 -10.16 24.50 15.48
N GLU A 91 -11.00 24.18 16.49
CA GLU A 91 -10.74 23.19 17.55
C GLU A 91 -11.15 21.76 17.13
N GLY A 92 -11.21 21.48 15.83
CA GLY A 92 -11.59 20.17 15.30
C GLY A 92 -10.75 19.01 15.86
N GLY A 93 -11.31 17.80 15.82
CA GLY A 93 -10.72 16.61 16.42
C GLY A 93 -9.52 16.00 15.67
N GLY A 94 -9.11 16.59 14.55
CA GLY A 94 -8.01 16.08 13.71
C GLY A 94 -8.45 15.04 12.68
N LEU A 95 -7.58 14.80 11.70
CA LEU A 95 -7.86 13.90 10.57
C LEU A 95 -8.07 12.45 11.04
N LEU A 96 -7.27 11.97 12.01
CA LEU A 96 -7.38 10.58 12.47
C LEU A 96 -8.75 10.29 13.06
N LYS A 97 -9.27 11.22 13.86
CA LYS A 97 -10.59 11.07 14.47
C LYS A 97 -11.69 11.03 13.41
N ALA A 98 -11.68 11.96 12.45
CA ALA A 98 -12.64 11.97 11.35
C ALA A 98 -12.63 10.69 10.52
N ILE A 99 -11.45 10.17 10.19
CA ILE A 99 -11.35 8.90 9.45
C ILE A 99 -11.92 7.74 10.28
N ARG A 100 -11.66 7.70 11.59
CA ARG A 100 -12.26 6.67 12.47
C ARG A 100 -13.77 6.79 12.57
N GLU A 101 -14.31 8.00 12.66
CA GLU A 101 -15.76 8.28 12.67
C GLU A 101 -16.41 7.83 11.36
N GLY A 102 -15.84 8.19 10.21
CA GLY A 102 -16.33 7.75 8.90
C GLY A 102 -16.29 6.22 8.71
N ILE A 103 -15.25 5.54 9.20
CA ILE A 103 -15.19 4.07 9.19
C ILE A 103 -16.28 3.49 10.11
N ALA A 104 -16.41 3.99 11.33
CA ALA A 104 -17.40 3.51 12.29
C ALA A 104 -18.83 3.64 11.72
N GLN A 105 -19.11 4.77 11.08
CA GLN A 105 -20.40 5.03 10.45
C GLN A 105 -20.70 4.08 9.29
N SER A 106 -19.73 3.89 8.38
CA SER A 106 -19.88 2.97 7.24
C SER A 106 -20.05 1.51 7.72
N LEU A 107 -19.30 1.10 8.75
CA LEU A 107 -19.46 -0.22 9.37
C LEU A 107 -20.79 -0.38 10.12
N TYR A 108 -21.30 0.67 10.76
CA TYR A 108 -22.62 0.65 11.40
C TYR A 108 -23.73 0.39 10.37
N ILE A 109 -23.68 1.08 9.24
CA ILE A 109 -24.62 0.90 8.12
C ILE A 109 -24.53 -0.55 7.62
N ALA A 110 -23.33 -1.04 7.33
CA ALA A 110 -23.12 -2.40 6.84
C ALA A 110 -23.57 -3.48 7.84
N ARG A 111 -23.29 -3.29 9.13
CA ARG A 111 -23.73 -4.18 10.21
C ARG A 111 -25.25 -4.25 10.30
N ARG A 112 -25.95 -3.15 10.05
CA ARG A 112 -27.41 -3.13 10.06
C ARG A 112 -28.03 -3.76 8.80
N GLN A 113 -27.36 -3.65 7.65
CA GLN A 113 -27.76 -4.35 6.42
C GLN A 113 -27.60 -5.86 6.55
N ASN A 114 -26.46 -6.31 7.07
CA ASN A 114 -26.17 -7.73 7.26
C ASN A 114 -25.74 -7.99 8.71
N PRO A 115 -26.71 -8.16 9.62
CA PRO A 115 -26.42 -8.38 11.04
C PRO A 115 -25.62 -9.64 11.31
N ASP A 116 -25.60 -10.62 10.41
CA ASP A 116 -24.94 -11.92 10.63
C ASP A 116 -23.51 -11.97 10.07
N ASP A 117 -22.99 -10.89 9.48
CA ASP A 117 -21.61 -10.85 8.98
C ASP A 117 -20.60 -10.75 10.15
N PRO A 118 -19.84 -11.82 10.46
CA PRO A 118 -18.93 -11.83 11.60
C PRO A 118 -17.72 -10.92 11.39
N VAL A 119 -17.35 -10.63 10.14
CA VAL A 119 -16.20 -9.79 9.79
C VAL A 119 -16.53 -8.33 10.05
N VAL A 120 -17.71 -7.88 9.60
CA VAL A 120 -18.21 -6.53 9.88
C VAL A 120 -18.49 -6.32 11.36
N GLN A 121 -19.05 -7.32 12.05
CA GLN A 121 -19.27 -7.23 13.50
C GLN A 121 -17.98 -7.06 14.29
N ALA A 122 -16.96 -7.90 14.00
CA ALA A 122 -15.67 -7.84 14.68
C ALA A 122 -14.98 -6.50 14.43
N ALA A 123 -14.98 -6.02 13.18
CA ALA A 123 -14.39 -4.73 12.83
C ALA A 123 -15.10 -3.55 13.51
N TYR A 124 -16.44 -3.56 13.56
CA TYR A 124 -17.19 -2.52 14.26
C TYR A 124 -16.87 -2.51 15.76
N GLN A 125 -16.79 -3.69 16.38
CA GLN A 125 -16.46 -3.80 17.80
C GLN A 125 -15.04 -3.30 18.11
N GLU A 126 -14.05 -3.64 17.28
CA GLU A 126 -12.66 -3.17 17.43
C GLU A 126 -12.58 -1.64 17.41
N ILE A 127 -13.42 -0.96 16.63
CA ILE A 127 -13.43 0.51 16.53
C ILE A 127 -14.16 1.16 17.72
N ILE A 128 -15.29 0.60 18.17
CA ILE A 128 -16.09 1.17 19.26
C ILE A 128 -15.47 0.90 20.65
N ASP A 129 -14.67 -0.15 20.78
CA ASP A 129 -13.92 -0.44 22.01
C ASP A 129 -12.81 0.59 22.30
N ASP A 130 -12.48 1.45 21.33
CA ASP A 130 -11.63 2.61 21.57
C ASP A 130 -12.36 3.63 22.45
N GLU A 131 -11.77 4.01 23.59
CA GLU A 131 -12.35 4.96 24.55
C GLU A 131 -12.77 6.28 23.90
N SER A 132 -12.09 6.69 22.82
CA SER A 132 -12.43 7.91 22.06
C SER A 132 -13.72 7.80 21.26
N MET A 133 -14.24 6.58 21.04
CA MET A 133 -15.38 6.26 20.18
C MET A 133 -16.60 5.72 20.95
N HIS A 134 -16.50 5.52 22.27
CA HIS A 134 -17.52 4.83 23.07
C HIS A 134 -18.90 5.51 23.05
N ASN A 135 -18.94 6.84 22.92
CA ASN A 135 -20.19 7.61 22.87
C ASN A 135 -20.91 7.52 21.52
N LEU A 136 -20.21 7.13 20.44
CA LEU A 136 -20.77 7.12 19.09
C LEU A 136 -21.80 6.02 18.89
N ASN A 137 -21.68 4.88 19.58
CA ASN A 137 -22.64 3.79 19.44
C ASN A 137 -24.02 4.18 19.97
N GLU A 138 -24.07 4.85 21.13
CA GLU A 138 -25.32 5.40 21.66
C GLU A 138 -25.87 6.53 20.78
N GLU A 139 -24.98 7.31 20.17
CA GLU A 139 -25.36 8.40 19.28
C GLU A 139 -25.96 7.87 17.97
N TYR A 140 -25.33 6.90 17.30
CA TYR A 140 -25.84 6.29 16.08
C TYR A 140 -27.17 5.58 16.28
N ASP A 141 -27.35 4.88 17.40
CA ASP A 141 -28.64 4.25 17.74
C ASP A 141 -29.75 5.29 18.01
N ARG A 142 -29.41 6.50 18.48
CA ARG A 142 -30.35 7.62 18.63
C ARG A 142 -30.63 8.32 17.30
N LEU A 143 -29.66 8.41 16.39
CA LEU A 143 -29.67 9.27 15.21
C LEU A 143 -30.61 8.83 14.08
N GLN A 144 -31.37 7.73 14.22
CA GLN A 144 -32.26 7.21 13.15
C GLN A 144 -31.55 7.16 11.78
N VAL A 145 -30.30 6.69 11.76
CA VAL A 145 -29.50 6.59 10.52
C VAL A 145 -30.31 5.86 9.45
N ARG A 146 -30.56 6.52 8.31
CA ARG A 146 -31.22 5.89 7.17
C ARG A 146 -30.42 4.67 6.74
N LEU A 147 -31.10 3.53 6.72
CA LEU A 147 -30.56 2.31 6.17
C LEU A 147 -30.92 2.21 4.68
N PRO A 148 -30.02 1.68 3.85
CA PRO A 148 -30.33 1.36 2.46
C PRO A 148 -31.44 0.30 2.40
N TYR A 149 -32.38 0.46 1.47
CA TYR A 149 -33.28 -0.63 1.10
C TYR A 149 -32.56 -1.60 0.15
N GLU A 150 -33.01 -2.86 0.07
CA GLU A 150 -32.34 -3.93 -0.69
C GLU A 150 -32.07 -3.59 -2.17
N ASP A 151 -32.87 -2.71 -2.78
CA ASP A 151 -32.76 -2.27 -4.18
C ASP A 151 -32.48 -0.75 -4.35
N ASP A 152 -32.04 -0.06 -3.31
CA ASP A 152 -31.79 1.40 -3.36
C ASP A 152 -30.42 1.71 -3.96
N GLU A 153 -30.32 1.63 -5.29
CA GLU A 153 -29.09 1.98 -6.05
C GLU A 153 -28.65 3.44 -5.85
N GLU A 154 -29.55 4.31 -5.40
CA GLU A 154 -29.28 5.73 -5.11
C GLU A 154 -28.82 5.95 -3.65
N TYR A 155 -28.69 4.88 -2.85
CA TYR A 155 -28.24 5.02 -1.48
C TYR A 155 -26.80 5.52 -1.38
N ILE A 156 -26.63 6.58 -0.59
CA ILE A 156 -25.34 7.16 -0.24
C ILE A 156 -24.92 6.68 1.15
N ASP A 157 -23.77 6.00 1.24
CA ASP A 157 -23.07 5.78 2.50
C ASP A 157 -22.37 7.08 2.91
N LEU A 158 -22.96 7.79 3.89
CA LEU A 158 -22.43 9.04 4.42
C LEU A 158 -21.05 8.87 5.09
N GLY A 159 -20.75 7.70 5.68
CA GLY A 159 -19.43 7.43 6.25
C GLY A 159 -18.38 7.28 5.15
N ALA A 160 -18.72 6.59 4.05
CA ALA A 160 -17.86 6.52 2.88
C ALA A 160 -17.63 7.90 2.22
N ALA A 161 -18.66 8.74 2.16
CA ALA A 161 -18.55 10.11 1.66
C ALA A 161 -17.62 10.98 2.54
N GLU A 162 -17.68 10.85 3.86
CA GLU A 162 -16.77 11.54 4.78
C GLU A 162 -15.31 11.12 4.57
N LEU A 163 -15.07 9.80 4.45
CA LEU A 163 -13.74 9.28 4.15
C LEU A 163 -13.19 9.82 2.83
N SER A 164 -14.04 9.85 1.81
CA SER A 164 -13.69 10.32 0.47
C SER A 164 -13.41 11.83 0.46
N PHE A 165 -14.22 12.63 1.15
CA PHE A 165 -13.99 14.06 1.34
C PHE A 165 -12.60 14.35 1.93
N TYR A 166 -12.27 13.75 3.08
CA TYR A 166 -10.99 14.01 3.73
C TYR A 166 -9.81 13.43 2.94
N ALA A 167 -9.97 12.27 2.29
CA ALA A 167 -8.94 11.73 1.42
C ALA A 167 -8.63 12.65 0.23
N ILE A 168 -9.65 13.17 -0.45
CA ILE A 168 -9.45 14.09 -1.60
C ILE A 168 -8.91 15.44 -1.12
N LEU A 169 -9.37 15.95 0.04
CA LEU A 169 -8.84 17.18 0.62
C LEU A 169 -7.34 17.06 0.92
N VAL A 170 -6.92 15.98 1.57
CA VAL A 170 -5.50 15.72 1.89
C VAL A 170 -4.70 15.51 0.61
N GLU A 171 -5.25 14.80 -0.38
CA GLU A 171 -4.63 14.64 -1.70
C GLU A 171 -4.39 16.00 -2.37
N LEU A 172 -5.41 16.87 -2.41
CA LEU A 172 -5.35 18.21 -2.98
C LEU A 172 -4.28 19.04 -2.28
N LEU A 173 -4.27 19.05 -0.94
CA LEU A 173 -3.28 19.78 -0.15
C LEU A 173 -1.85 19.26 -0.39
N GLY A 174 -1.68 17.95 -0.58
CA GLY A 174 -0.40 17.33 -0.90
C GLY A 174 0.09 17.71 -2.29
N ARG A 175 -0.81 17.75 -3.28
CA ARG A 175 -0.53 18.23 -4.64
C ARG A 175 -0.24 19.74 -4.67
N CYS A 176 -0.83 20.52 -3.77
CA CYS A 176 -0.52 21.94 -3.60
C CYS A 176 0.84 22.20 -2.92
N ALA A 177 1.49 21.19 -2.36
CA ALA A 177 2.75 21.37 -1.67
C ALA A 177 3.87 21.75 -2.67
N PRO A 178 4.68 22.78 -2.36
CA PRO A 178 5.73 23.24 -3.26
C PRO A 178 6.81 22.18 -3.43
N SER A 179 7.43 22.12 -4.62
CA SER A 179 8.50 21.16 -4.91
C SER A 179 9.73 21.35 -4.01
N GLU A 180 10.45 20.25 -3.73
CA GLU A 180 11.67 20.30 -2.94
C GLU A 180 12.72 21.26 -3.50
N GLU A 181 12.85 21.30 -4.83
CA GLU A 181 13.77 22.21 -5.52
C GLU A 181 13.43 23.67 -5.23
N THR A 182 12.14 24.02 -5.31
CA THR A 182 11.64 25.38 -5.02
C THR A 182 11.91 25.78 -3.57
N ILE A 183 11.82 24.82 -2.65
CA ILE A 183 12.14 25.03 -1.24
C ILE A 183 13.65 25.21 -1.05
N LYS A 184 14.49 24.39 -1.72
CA LYS A 184 15.96 24.49 -1.68
C LYS A 184 16.46 25.83 -2.24
N MET A 185 15.74 26.42 -3.20
CA MET A 185 16.01 27.78 -3.70
C MET A 185 15.69 28.89 -2.68
N GLY A 186 15.17 28.57 -1.50
CA GLY A 186 14.93 29.52 -0.41
C GLY A 186 13.78 30.49 -0.65
N LYS A 187 12.82 30.16 -1.52
CA LYS A 187 11.67 31.04 -1.80
C LYS A 187 10.79 31.15 -0.53
N PRO A 188 10.56 32.36 0.02
CA PRO A 188 9.87 32.52 1.29
C PRO A 188 8.41 32.05 1.23
N ASN A 189 7.74 32.23 0.09
CA ASN A 189 6.36 31.79 -0.11
C ASN A 189 6.23 30.26 -0.05
N ALA A 190 7.19 29.52 -0.62
CA ALA A 190 7.19 28.06 -0.60
C ALA A 190 7.42 27.53 0.82
N ILE A 191 8.35 28.11 1.56
CA ILE A 191 8.60 27.74 2.97
C ILE A 191 7.35 28.01 3.82
N ARG A 192 6.72 29.16 3.62
CA ARG A 192 5.48 29.53 4.32
C ARG A 192 4.33 28.57 3.98
N ALA A 193 4.13 28.26 2.70
CA ALA A 193 3.09 27.32 2.27
C ALA A 193 3.29 25.94 2.91
N LYS A 194 4.53 25.41 2.90
CA LYS A 194 4.85 24.14 3.56
C LYS A 194 4.57 24.17 5.07
N SER A 195 4.89 25.27 5.75
CA SER A 195 4.58 25.44 7.18
C SER A 195 3.08 25.48 7.46
N ILE A 196 2.30 26.09 6.58
CA ILE A 196 0.84 26.11 6.66
C ILE A 196 0.30 24.70 6.53
N LEU A 197 0.70 23.95 5.50
CA LEU A 197 0.27 22.57 5.30
C LEU A 197 0.57 21.68 6.50
N LYS A 198 1.76 21.80 7.10
CA LYS A 198 2.15 21.09 8.32
C LYS A 198 1.32 21.46 9.57
N SER A 199 0.69 22.62 9.57
CA SER A 199 -0.20 23.05 10.67
C SER A 199 -1.64 22.56 10.52
N LEU A 200 -2.04 22.18 9.30
CA LEU A 200 -3.40 21.72 9.02
C LEU A 200 -3.58 20.23 9.33
N VAL A 201 -2.59 19.41 9.00
CA VAL A 201 -2.63 17.96 9.23
C VAL A 201 -1.34 17.55 9.92
N SER A 202 -1.45 16.97 11.12
CA SER A 202 -0.29 16.60 11.93
C SER A 202 0.36 15.30 11.47
N MET A 203 1.66 15.11 11.76
CA MET A 203 2.35 13.84 11.49
C MET A 203 1.69 12.66 12.22
N HIS A 204 1.24 12.89 13.47
CA HIS A 204 0.53 11.89 14.28
C HIS A 204 -0.76 11.44 13.60
N ASP A 205 -1.52 12.37 13.00
CA ASP A 205 -2.72 12.00 12.26
C ASP A 205 -2.41 11.14 11.03
N LEU A 206 -1.36 11.50 10.28
CA LEU A 206 -0.95 10.73 9.10
C LEU A 206 -0.53 9.30 9.48
N GLU A 207 0.36 9.17 10.46
CA GLU A 207 0.80 7.86 10.98
C GLU A 207 -0.38 7.04 11.50
N GLY A 208 -1.27 7.68 12.27
CA GLY A 208 -2.46 7.04 12.82
C GLY A 208 -3.43 6.53 11.75
N VAL A 209 -3.68 7.32 10.69
CA VAL A 209 -4.58 6.90 9.61
C VAL A 209 -3.94 5.78 8.78
N LEU A 210 -2.65 5.86 8.50
CA LEU A 210 -1.92 4.81 7.80
C LEU A 210 -1.89 3.51 8.60
N GLY A 211 -1.87 3.58 9.93
CA GLY A 211 -1.92 2.41 10.83
C GLY A 211 -3.28 1.73 10.94
N LEU A 212 -4.36 2.33 10.40
CA LEU A 212 -5.69 1.70 10.43
C LEU A 212 -5.73 0.46 9.54
N LYS A 213 -6.39 -0.61 10.00
CA LYS A 213 -6.48 -1.87 9.27
C LYS A 213 -7.57 -1.81 8.20
N PHE A 214 -7.31 -2.48 7.08
CA PHE A 214 -8.35 -2.73 6.08
C PHE A 214 -9.28 -3.85 6.52
N LEU A 215 -10.57 -3.71 6.22
CA LEU A 215 -11.50 -4.83 6.25
C LEU A 215 -11.22 -5.70 5.02
N LEU A 216 -11.03 -7.01 5.22
CA LEU A 216 -10.80 -7.95 4.12
C LEU A 216 -12.13 -8.61 3.75
N PRO A 217 -12.56 -8.54 2.47
CA PRO A 217 -13.85 -9.10 2.08
C PRO A 217 -13.79 -10.63 1.99
N ASN A 218 -14.94 -11.27 2.25
CA ASN A 218 -15.16 -12.69 1.99
C ASN A 218 -15.68 -12.96 0.57
N GLU A 219 -16.10 -11.92 -0.14
CA GLU A 219 -16.67 -11.98 -1.50
C GLU A 219 -15.98 -10.96 -2.42
N ASN A 220 -16.38 -10.90 -3.70
CA ASN A 220 -15.76 -10.03 -4.70
C ASN A 220 -16.15 -8.53 -4.58
N SER A 221 -16.88 -8.14 -3.54
CA SER A 221 -17.32 -6.76 -3.33
C SER A 221 -16.27 -5.90 -2.59
N MET A 222 -16.34 -4.60 -2.80
CA MET A 222 -15.57 -3.64 -2.01
C MET A 222 -16.14 -3.60 -0.58
N PRO A 223 -15.35 -3.90 0.46
CA PRO A 223 -15.81 -3.79 1.84
C PRO A 223 -16.13 -2.33 2.23
N PRO A 224 -17.05 -2.13 3.19
CA PRO A 224 -17.36 -0.82 3.76
C PRO A 224 -16.15 -0.21 4.50
N GLY A 225 -16.16 1.12 4.64
CA GLY A 225 -15.16 1.87 5.40
C GLY A 225 -13.86 2.17 4.63
N LEU A 226 -12.72 1.89 5.26
CA LEU A 226 -11.41 2.33 4.76
C LEU A 226 -11.00 1.60 3.49
N GLN A 227 -10.72 2.36 2.43
CA GLN A 227 -10.25 1.83 1.14
C GLN A 227 -8.78 2.16 0.89
N PRO A 228 -8.06 1.38 0.05
CA PRO A 228 -6.66 1.64 -0.28
C PRO A 228 -6.41 3.01 -0.92
N ALA A 229 -7.40 3.55 -1.65
CA ALA A 229 -7.33 4.89 -2.23
C ALA A 229 -7.23 5.99 -1.15
N HIS A 230 -7.89 5.80 0.01
CA HIS A 230 -7.80 6.77 1.11
C HIS A 230 -6.36 6.85 1.63
N LYS A 231 -5.74 5.72 1.96
CA LYS A 231 -4.33 5.69 2.41
C LYS A 231 -3.36 6.23 1.35
N MET A 232 -3.63 5.99 0.06
CA MET A 232 -2.83 6.55 -1.03
C MET A 232 -2.75 8.08 -0.97
N SER A 233 -3.87 8.76 -0.75
CA SER A 233 -3.92 10.21 -0.58
C SER A 233 -3.13 10.69 0.63
N ILE A 234 -3.16 9.93 1.73
CA ILE A 234 -2.41 10.24 2.96
C ILE A 234 -0.90 10.10 2.71
N ILE A 235 -0.45 9.05 2.02
CA ILE A 235 0.97 8.87 1.65
C ILE A 235 1.45 10.02 0.75
N LEU A 236 0.64 10.42 -0.23
CA LEU A 236 1.00 11.54 -1.12
C LEU A 236 1.27 12.82 -0.32
N PHE A 237 0.40 13.14 0.65
CA PHE A 237 0.61 14.30 1.51
C PHE A 237 1.84 14.14 2.40
N LEU A 238 2.02 12.97 3.02
CA LEU A 238 3.18 12.64 3.84
C LEU A 238 4.49 12.89 3.06
N GLU A 239 4.60 12.31 1.86
CA GLU A 239 5.78 12.42 1.00
C GLU A 239 6.05 13.88 0.59
N ARG A 240 5.01 14.59 0.14
CA ARG A 240 5.13 15.95 -0.41
C ARG A 240 5.37 17.01 0.67
N VAL A 241 4.78 16.88 1.85
CA VAL A 241 4.79 17.91 2.90
C VAL A 241 5.80 17.62 4.00
N TYR A 242 5.90 16.36 4.44
CA TYR A 242 6.81 15.98 5.51
C TYR A 242 8.10 15.37 4.98
N GLY A 243 8.00 14.51 3.95
CA GLY A 243 9.02 13.53 3.65
C GLY A 243 9.14 12.51 4.78
N ILE A 244 10.18 11.66 4.72
CA ILE A 244 10.56 10.80 5.84
C ILE A 244 11.73 11.47 6.56
N PRO A 245 11.51 12.02 7.78
CA PRO A 245 12.53 12.84 8.44
C PRO A 245 13.70 12.02 8.99
N ASP A 246 13.44 10.79 9.44
CA ASP A 246 14.40 9.97 10.16
C ASP A 246 14.06 8.46 10.05
N GLN A 247 15.04 7.63 10.40
CA GLN A 247 14.97 6.17 10.34
C GLN A 247 13.92 5.60 11.31
N GLU A 248 13.69 6.20 12.47
CA GLU A 248 12.71 5.71 13.45
C GLU A 248 11.28 5.90 12.91
N THR A 249 10.98 7.07 12.35
CA THR A 249 9.72 7.34 11.65
C THR A 249 9.51 6.38 10.48
N PHE A 250 10.56 6.11 9.68
CA PHE A 250 10.49 5.14 8.60
C PHE A 250 10.07 3.74 9.08
N PHE A 251 10.71 3.25 10.15
CA PHE A 251 10.36 1.93 10.67
C PHE A 251 9.00 1.88 11.35
N ARG A 252 8.57 2.93 12.07
CA ARG A 252 7.20 3.00 12.63
C ARG A 252 6.15 2.87 11.53
N LEU A 253 6.32 3.59 10.41
CA LEU A 253 5.44 3.46 9.24
C LEU A 253 5.44 2.04 8.65
N ILE A 254 6.60 1.38 8.60
CA ILE A 254 6.66 0.01 8.08
C ILE A 254 5.96 -0.98 9.03
N GLU A 255 6.26 -0.91 10.32
CA GLU A 255 5.74 -1.84 11.33
C GLU A 255 4.22 -1.68 11.51
N ASP A 256 3.76 -0.44 11.64
CA ASP A 256 2.38 -0.15 12.02
C ASP A 256 1.43 -0.04 10.81
N ALA A 257 1.94 0.30 9.61
CA ALA A 257 1.10 0.52 8.43
C ALA A 257 1.45 -0.40 7.25
N PHE A 258 2.66 -0.28 6.69
CA PHE A 258 2.95 -0.85 5.37
C PHE A 258 3.07 -2.38 5.39
N LEU A 259 3.74 -2.95 6.39
CA LEU A 259 3.90 -4.40 6.48
C LEU A 259 2.56 -5.12 6.73
N PRO A 260 1.67 -4.64 7.62
CA PRO A 260 0.29 -5.11 7.71
C PRO A 260 -0.46 -5.04 6.37
N ASP A 261 -0.34 -3.93 5.64
CA ASP A 261 -1.03 -3.75 4.35
C ASP A 261 -0.52 -4.75 3.27
N ILE A 262 0.80 -4.99 3.22
CA ILE A 262 1.40 -5.99 2.31
C ILE A 262 0.91 -7.40 2.69
N ARG A 263 0.82 -7.72 3.99
CA ARG A 263 0.27 -9.00 4.45
C ARG A 263 -1.18 -9.18 4.02
N SER A 264 -2.00 -8.15 4.17
CA SER A 264 -3.39 -8.13 3.70
C SER A 264 -3.51 -8.47 2.21
N ALA A 265 -2.68 -7.88 1.35
CA ALA A 265 -2.65 -8.21 -0.07
C ALA A 265 -2.29 -9.69 -0.32
N THR A 266 -1.32 -10.24 0.41
CA THR A 266 -0.95 -11.66 0.28
C THR A 266 -2.01 -12.62 0.82
N ILE A 267 -2.86 -12.20 1.75
CA ILE A 267 -3.97 -13.00 2.28
C ILE A 267 -5.09 -13.11 1.24
N LEU A 268 -5.45 -12.00 0.59
CA LEU A 268 -6.50 -11.99 -0.44
C LEU A 268 -6.16 -12.85 -1.65
N ASP A 269 -4.88 -12.91 -2.02
CA ASP A 269 -4.45 -13.78 -3.11
C ASP A 269 -4.63 -15.28 -2.79
N MET A 270 -4.55 -15.68 -1.51
CA MET A 270 -4.78 -17.08 -1.11
C MET A 270 -6.25 -17.46 -1.07
N ALA A 271 -7.14 -16.50 -0.82
CA ALA A 271 -8.57 -16.74 -0.55
C ALA A 271 -9.39 -17.11 -1.81
N ALA A 272 -8.76 -17.28 -2.98
CA ALA A 272 -9.42 -17.36 -4.30
C ALA A 272 -10.21 -16.09 -4.69
N ILE A 273 -10.00 -14.98 -3.97
CA ILE A 273 -10.60 -13.65 -4.24
C ILE A 273 -9.53 -12.68 -4.77
N ALA A 274 -8.50 -13.22 -5.45
CA ALA A 274 -7.34 -12.47 -5.94
C ALA A 274 -7.71 -11.39 -6.97
N GLU A 275 -8.88 -11.52 -7.61
CA GLU A 275 -9.40 -10.61 -8.63
C GLU A 275 -10.50 -9.67 -8.10
N SER A 276 -10.75 -9.64 -6.78
CA SER A 276 -11.66 -8.64 -6.20
C SER A 276 -11.17 -7.22 -6.41
N ASP A 277 -12.11 -6.28 -6.44
CA ASP A 277 -11.82 -4.84 -6.47
C ASP A 277 -10.90 -4.43 -5.32
N MET A 278 -11.06 -5.05 -4.14
CA MET A 278 -10.18 -4.81 -2.99
C MET A 278 -8.74 -5.28 -3.23
N ALA A 279 -8.55 -6.49 -3.75
CA ALA A 279 -7.21 -6.99 -4.06
C ALA A 279 -6.50 -6.12 -5.12
N LEU A 280 -7.23 -5.73 -6.18
CA LEU A 280 -6.70 -4.86 -7.23
C LEU A 280 -6.37 -3.45 -6.70
N ALA A 281 -7.24 -2.88 -5.86
CA ALA A 281 -7.03 -1.59 -5.23
C ALA A 281 -5.81 -1.61 -4.30
N LEU A 282 -5.63 -2.68 -3.51
CA LEU A 282 -4.46 -2.87 -2.65
C LEU A 282 -3.17 -3.00 -3.47
N ASN A 283 -3.17 -3.82 -4.52
CA ASN A 283 -2.00 -3.96 -5.39
C ASN A 283 -1.59 -2.63 -6.03
N ARG A 284 -2.58 -1.82 -6.44
CA ARG A 284 -2.35 -0.45 -6.95
C ARG A 284 -1.79 0.45 -5.85
N TYR A 285 -2.36 0.47 -4.65
CA TYR A 285 -1.85 1.25 -3.52
C TYR A 285 -0.40 0.91 -3.17
N LEU A 286 -0.10 -0.38 -3.01
CA LEU A 286 1.23 -0.85 -2.64
C LEU A 286 2.27 -0.50 -3.69
N CYS A 287 1.97 -0.72 -4.98
CA CYS A 287 2.93 -0.49 -6.05
C CYS A 287 3.02 0.98 -6.51
N THR A 288 2.00 1.81 -6.23
CA THR A 288 2.03 3.22 -6.64
C THR A 288 2.65 4.12 -5.57
N SER A 289 2.47 3.77 -4.29
CA SER A 289 2.84 4.67 -3.17
C SER A 289 3.77 4.02 -2.17
N VAL A 290 3.44 2.84 -1.64
CA VAL A 290 4.19 2.23 -0.53
C VAL A 290 5.58 1.76 -0.95
N LEU A 291 5.66 0.87 -1.95
CA LEU A 291 6.93 0.30 -2.40
C LEU A 291 7.86 1.36 -3.01
N PRO A 292 7.39 2.31 -3.84
CA PRO A 292 8.24 3.42 -4.29
C PRO A 292 8.80 4.24 -3.12
N LEU A 293 7.99 4.58 -2.12
CA LEU A 293 8.44 5.31 -0.93
C LEU A 293 9.51 4.53 -0.16
N MET A 294 9.28 3.23 0.08
CA MET A 294 10.25 2.36 0.74
C MET A 294 11.54 2.18 -0.08
N THR A 295 11.45 2.17 -1.41
CA THR A 295 12.59 2.07 -2.31
C THR A 295 13.46 3.33 -2.25
N ALA A 296 12.84 4.51 -2.33
CA ALA A 296 13.52 5.80 -2.23
C ALA A 296 14.28 5.98 -0.91
N HIS A 297 13.73 5.41 0.18
CA HIS A 297 14.31 5.47 1.52
C HIS A 297 15.04 4.19 1.92
N SER A 298 15.45 3.35 0.95
CA SER A 298 16.09 2.07 1.23
C SER A 298 17.37 2.19 2.06
N HIS A 299 18.09 3.31 1.97
CA HIS A 299 19.28 3.58 2.79
C HIS A 299 19.03 3.50 4.31
N TYR A 300 17.79 3.68 4.78
CA TYR A 300 17.43 3.49 6.18
C TYR A 300 17.43 2.03 6.65
N PHE A 301 17.55 1.05 5.75
CA PHE A 301 17.71 -0.35 6.14
C PHE A 301 19.16 -0.73 6.48
N ASP A 302 20.13 0.14 6.18
CA ASP A 302 21.53 -0.11 6.49
C ASP A 302 21.78 -0.14 8.01
N ASP A 303 22.73 -0.97 8.45
CA ASP A 303 23.16 -1.13 9.85
C ASP A 303 22.03 -1.40 10.88
N CYS A 304 20.93 -2.03 10.47
CA CYS A 304 19.76 -2.31 11.30
C CYS A 304 19.70 -3.71 11.94
N ASP A 305 20.83 -4.26 12.38
CA ASP A 305 20.91 -5.65 12.89
C ASP A 305 19.97 -5.93 14.07
N HIS A 306 19.72 -4.92 14.91
CA HIS A 306 18.84 -5.02 16.06
C HIS A 306 17.37 -5.29 15.67
N ARG A 307 16.99 -5.06 14.41
CA ARG A 307 15.65 -5.35 13.85
C ARG A 307 15.67 -6.49 12.84
N SER A 308 16.58 -7.46 12.99
CA SER A 308 16.77 -8.56 12.03
C SER A 308 15.48 -9.33 11.70
N SER A 309 14.64 -9.60 12.70
CA SER A 309 13.35 -10.28 12.53
C SER A 309 12.36 -9.49 11.67
N LEU A 310 12.35 -8.16 11.81
CA LEU A 310 11.50 -7.29 10.99
C LEU A 310 11.98 -7.29 9.54
N LEU A 311 13.28 -7.11 9.32
CA LEU A 311 13.86 -7.10 7.98
C LEU A 311 13.63 -8.43 7.25
N GLU A 312 13.76 -9.56 7.95
CA GLU A 312 13.40 -10.88 7.44
C GLU A 312 11.91 -10.96 7.10
N SER A 313 11.03 -10.46 7.98
CA SER A 313 9.59 -10.41 7.71
C SER A 313 9.26 -9.55 6.49
N ILE A 314 9.92 -8.41 6.30
CA ILE A 314 9.72 -7.56 5.12
C ILE A 314 10.14 -8.32 3.87
N LEU A 315 11.34 -8.92 3.88
CA LEU A 315 11.88 -9.68 2.77
C LEU A 315 10.93 -10.79 2.31
N HIS A 316 10.49 -11.63 3.25
CA HIS A 316 9.60 -12.74 2.98
C HIS A 316 8.21 -12.31 2.52
N THR A 317 7.66 -11.25 3.13
CA THR A 317 6.30 -10.80 2.80
C THR A 317 6.27 -10.13 1.43
N VAL A 318 7.26 -9.30 1.10
CA VAL A 318 7.34 -8.66 -0.23
C VAL A 318 7.71 -9.67 -1.32
N TYR A 319 8.57 -10.65 -1.03
CA TYR A 319 8.80 -11.75 -1.95
C TYR A 319 7.51 -12.56 -2.18
N ARG A 320 6.71 -12.81 -1.13
CA ARG A 320 5.40 -13.47 -1.30
C ARG A 320 4.45 -12.61 -2.14
N LEU A 321 4.44 -11.29 -1.95
CA LEU A 321 3.66 -10.35 -2.77
C LEU A 321 4.03 -10.49 -4.25
N SER A 322 5.31 -10.65 -4.60
CA SER A 322 5.75 -10.83 -5.99
C SER A 322 5.15 -12.04 -6.71
N LYS A 323 4.55 -12.98 -5.97
CA LYS A 323 3.89 -14.18 -6.50
C LYS A 323 2.38 -14.07 -6.63
N CYS A 324 1.78 -12.95 -6.22
CA CYS A 324 0.35 -12.75 -6.34
C CYS A 324 -0.09 -12.81 -7.82
N ARG A 325 -1.23 -13.45 -8.09
CA ARG A 325 -1.67 -13.78 -9.45
C ARG A 325 -2.21 -12.57 -10.21
N SER A 326 -2.80 -11.62 -9.50
CA SER A 326 -3.48 -10.44 -10.08
C SER A 326 -2.56 -9.24 -10.32
N LEU A 327 -1.24 -9.44 -10.34
CA LEU A 327 -0.27 -8.37 -10.56
C LEU A 327 0.01 -8.14 -12.06
N THR A 328 0.02 -6.87 -12.45
CA THR A 328 0.47 -6.44 -13.79
C THR A 328 2.01 -6.47 -13.90
N LYS A 329 2.52 -6.47 -15.14
CA LYS A 329 3.98 -6.41 -15.39
C LYS A 329 4.65 -5.19 -14.75
N ASN A 330 3.99 -4.02 -14.76
CA ASN A 330 4.53 -2.81 -14.15
C ASN A 330 4.58 -2.89 -12.62
N GLN A 331 3.55 -3.47 -12.00
CA GLN A 331 3.53 -3.71 -10.55
C GLN A 331 4.63 -4.70 -10.13
N LEU A 332 4.82 -5.79 -10.89
CA LEU A 332 5.94 -6.72 -10.68
C LEU A 332 7.30 -6.04 -10.84
N GLY A 333 7.43 -5.12 -11.81
CA GLY A 333 8.62 -4.28 -11.96
C GLY A 333 8.92 -3.48 -10.70
N THR A 334 7.90 -2.83 -10.13
CA THR A 334 8.04 -2.01 -8.91
C THR A 334 8.42 -2.86 -7.69
N ILE A 335 7.80 -4.04 -7.53
CA ILE A 335 8.15 -4.99 -6.47
C ILE A 335 9.59 -5.48 -6.63
N CYS A 336 10.00 -5.77 -7.87
CA CYS A 336 11.37 -6.17 -8.17
C CYS A 336 12.36 -5.07 -7.79
N ASP A 337 12.11 -3.83 -8.21
CA ASP A 337 13.00 -2.70 -7.93
C ASP A 337 13.15 -2.44 -6.41
N PHE A 338 12.06 -2.57 -5.64
CA PHE A 338 12.14 -2.55 -4.18
C PHE A 338 12.99 -3.70 -3.63
N LEU A 339 12.73 -4.95 -4.04
CA LEU A 339 13.47 -6.11 -3.54
C LEU A 339 14.97 -6.00 -3.83
N LEU A 340 15.34 -5.47 -4.99
CA LEU A 340 16.73 -5.20 -5.36
C LEU A 340 17.34 -4.11 -4.47
N ALA A 341 16.66 -2.98 -4.30
CA ALA A 341 17.11 -1.89 -3.43
C ALA A 341 17.25 -2.34 -1.97
N PHE A 342 16.30 -3.13 -1.48
CA PHE A 342 16.28 -3.68 -0.13
C PHE A 342 17.41 -4.70 0.08
N ALA A 343 17.56 -5.67 -0.83
CA ALA A 343 18.63 -6.68 -0.75
C ALA A 343 20.03 -6.05 -0.74
N ASN A 344 20.22 -4.90 -1.38
CA ASN A 344 21.50 -4.17 -1.33
C ASN A 344 21.86 -3.63 0.05
N GLN A 345 20.92 -3.55 0.98
CA GLN A 345 21.11 -3.03 2.34
C GLN A 345 21.24 -4.16 3.37
N LEU A 346 20.88 -5.40 2.99
CA LEU A 346 20.88 -6.54 3.91
C LEU A 346 22.28 -7.16 4.07
N LYS A 347 22.54 -7.71 5.26
CA LYS A 347 23.71 -8.56 5.49
C LYS A 347 23.50 -9.97 4.92
N PRO A 348 24.56 -10.66 4.48
CA PRO A 348 24.41 -11.97 3.85
C PRO A 348 23.62 -13.01 4.64
N SER A 349 23.81 -13.05 5.97
CA SER A 349 23.13 -13.99 6.87
C SER A 349 21.61 -13.87 6.87
N MET A 350 21.07 -12.70 6.52
CA MET A 350 19.62 -12.42 6.52
C MET A 350 18.92 -12.97 5.28
N MET A 351 19.67 -13.32 4.23
CA MET A 351 19.12 -13.86 2.98
C MET A 351 18.93 -15.39 3.06
N THR A 352 19.58 -16.05 4.01
CA THR A 352 19.57 -17.52 4.16
C THR A 352 18.17 -18.12 4.26
N PRO A 353 17.23 -17.57 5.06
CA PRO A 353 15.85 -18.07 5.11
C PRO A 353 15.12 -17.96 3.77
N LEU A 354 15.32 -16.87 3.03
CA LEU A 354 14.73 -16.70 1.70
C LEU A 354 15.39 -17.63 0.67
N LEU A 355 16.71 -17.84 0.74
CA LEU A 355 17.43 -18.76 -0.15
C LEU A 355 16.86 -20.18 -0.06
N LYS A 356 16.57 -20.69 1.14
CA LYS A 356 15.90 -21.98 1.31
C LYS A 356 14.64 -22.10 0.47
N LYS A 357 13.83 -21.04 0.47
CA LYS A 357 12.59 -20.99 -0.31
C LYS A 357 12.86 -20.87 -1.82
N LEU A 358 13.84 -20.05 -2.21
CA LEU A 358 14.21 -19.83 -3.61
C LEU A 358 14.75 -21.10 -4.29
N VAL A 359 15.45 -21.97 -3.56
CA VAL A 359 15.93 -23.26 -4.08
C VAL A 359 14.78 -24.13 -4.59
N HIS A 360 13.59 -24.04 -3.99
CA HIS A 360 12.40 -24.79 -4.44
C HIS A 360 11.58 -24.00 -5.47
N ASP A 361 11.48 -22.68 -5.31
CA ASP A 361 10.60 -21.83 -6.12
C ASP A 361 11.12 -21.53 -7.53
N VAL A 362 12.41 -21.18 -7.63
CA VAL A 362 13.02 -20.67 -8.88
C VAL A 362 13.12 -21.74 -9.98
N PRO A 363 13.44 -23.01 -9.67
CA PRO A 363 13.53 -24.06 -10.69
C PRO A 363 12.20 -24.39 -11.39
N ALA A 364 11.06 -23.97 -10.85
CA ALA A 364 9.78 -24.09 -11.54
C ALA A 364 9.72 -23.23 -12.82
N LEU A 365 10.59 -22.22 -12.93
CA LEU A 365 10.73 -21.31 -14.07
C LEU A 365 9.39 -20.77 -14.60
N THR A 366 8.42 -20.49 -13.72
CA THR A 366 7.17 -19.85 -14.12
C THR A 366 7.41 -18.40 -14.55
N ASP A 367 6.43 -17.73 -15.16
CA ASP A 367 6.56 -16.31 -15.55
C ASP A 367 6.88 -15.40 -14.35
N GLN A 368 6.51 -15.82 -13.15
CA GLN A 368 6.81 -15.13 -11.89
C GLN A 368 8.27 -15.28 -11.43
N THR A 369 9.07 -16.14 -12.06
CA THR A 369 10.48 -16.36 -11.68
C THR A 369 11.43 -15.27 -12.18
N ILE A 370 10.96 -14.36 -13.02
CA ILE A 370 11.77 -13.22 -13.51
C ILE A 370 12.28 -12.36 -12.35
N VAL A 371 11.42 -12.08 -11.36
CA VAL A 371 11.76 -11.27 -10.18
C VAL A 371 12.86 -11.92 -9.34
N PRO A 372 12.72 -13.18 -8.86
CA PRO A 372 13.78 -13.82 -8.10
C PRO A 372 15.06 -14.03 -8.91
N LEU A 373 15.00 -14.32 -10.21
CA LEU A 373 16.21 -14.44 -11.03
C LEU A 373 17.02 -13.14 -11.07
N ARG A 374 16.35 -11.98 -11.23
CA ARG A 374 17.01 -10.66 -11.17
C ARG A 374 17.59 -10.40 -9.78
N MET A 375 16.83 -10.70 -8.73
CA MET A 375 17.25 -10.52 -7.34
C MET A 375 18.49 -11.35 -7.00
N LEU A 376 18.48 -12.63 -7.37
CA LEU A 376 19.60 -13.55 -7.18
C LEU A 376 20.84 -13.10 -7.95
N THR A 377 20.68 -12.65 -9.21
CA THR A 377 21.79 -12.14 -10.02
C THR A 377 22.51 -11.00 -9.28
N GLN A 378 21.79 -9.96 -8.89
CA GLN A 378 22.37 -8.81 -8.20
C GLN A 378 22.93 -9.18 -6.83
N TRP A 379 22.25 -10.06 -6.10
CA TRP A 379 22.68 -10.53 -4.79
C TRP A 379 24.04 -11.23 -4.85
N TYR A 380 24.20 -12.20 -5.75
CA TYR A 380 25.46 -12.95 -5.87
C TYR A 380 26.58 -12.13 -6.49
N GLU A 381 26.28 -11.17 -7.39
CA GLU A 381 27.29 -10.22 -7.87
C GLU A 381 27.86 -9.38 -6.72
N ARG A 382 26.97 -8.83 -5.87
CA ARG A 382 27.35 -8.02 -4.70
C ARG A 382 28.09 -8.85 -3.64
N CYS A 383 27.55 -10.01 -3.30
CA CYS A 383 28.03 -10.85 -2.21
C CYS A 383 29.03 -11.94 -2.66
N SER A 384 29.53 -11.90 -3.90
CA SER A 384 30.42 -12.93 -4.48
C SER A 384 31.60 -13.28 -3.58
N ARG A 385 32.29 -12.27 -3.04
CA ARG A 385 33.43 -12.45 -2.12
C ARG A 385 33.04 -13.14 -0.80
N TYR A 386 31.85 -12.84 -0.29
CA TYR A 386 31.35 -13.46 0.93
C TYR A 386 31.10 -14.95 0.69
N TYR A 387 30.37 -15.30 -0.38
CA TYR A 387 30.06 -16.70 -0.70
C TYR A 387 31.30 -17.55 -1.03
N GLY A 388 32.33 -16.94 -1.62
CA GLY A 388 33.58 -17.63 -1.91
C GLY A 388 34.47 -17.90 -0.69
N LEU A 389 34.41 -17.07 0.36
CA LEU A 389 35.40 -17.09 1.45
C LEU A 389 34.82 -17.29 2.86
N ALA A 390 33.65 -16.73 3.14
CA ALA A 390 33.14 -16.56 4.51
C ALA A 390 31.74 -17.16 4.72
N ALA A 391 31.05 -17.59 3.67
CA ALA A 391 29.74 -18.23 3.78
C ALA A 391 29.79 -19.53 4.58
N THR A 392 28.69 -19.80 5.27
CA THR A 392 28.49 -21.05 6.00
C THR A 392 28.35 -22.22 5.02
N GLU A 393 28.59 -23.45 5.50
CA GLU A 393 28.41 -24.64 4.65
C GLU A 393 26.96 -24.81 4.18
N GLU A 394 25.98 -24.39 4.99
CA GLU A 394 24.57 -24.34 4.61
C GLU A 394 24.33 -23.36 3.46
N GLU A 395 24.87 -22.14 3.54
CA GLU A 395 24.74 -21.12 2.50
C GLU A 395 25.39 -21.56 1.18
N LYS A 396 26.60 -22.14 1.23
CA LYS A 396 27.26 -22.70 0.04
C LYS A 396 26.46 -23.83 -0.57
N ARG A 397 25.87 -24.70 0.27
CA ARG A 397 25.03 -25.82 -0.17
C ARG A 397 23.78 -25.32 -0.89
N LEU A 398 23.05 -24.38 -0.30
CA LEU A 398 21.86 -23.76 -0.92
C LEU A 398 22.22 -23.09 -2.25
N THR A 399 23.36 -22.40 -2.30
CA THR A 399 23.86 -21.74 -3.52
C THR A 399 24.12 -22.76 -4.63
N MET A 400 24.73 -23.90 -4.30
CA MET A 400 25.00 -24.98 -5.26
C MET A 400 23.73 -25.71 -5.70
N MET A 401 22.79 -25.98 -4.78
CA MET A 401 21.49 -26.56 -5.14
C MET A 401 20.74 -25.66 -6.12
N LEU A 402 20.74 -24.34 -5.86
CA LEU A 402 20.11 -23.35 -6.72
C LEU A 402 20.73 -23.36 -8.12
N PHE A 403 22.07 -23.42 -8.21
CA PHE A 403 22.77 -23.54 -9.50
C PHE A 403 22.32 -24.79 -10.27
N GLN A 404 22.40 -25.97 -9.64
CA GLN A 404 22.06 -27.24 -10.28
C GLN A 404 20.60 -27.29 -10.72
N LYS A 405 19.67 -26.95 -9.82
CA LYS A 405 18.24 -27.01 -10.13
C LYS A 405 17.84 -26.02 -11.22
N ILE A 406 18.39 -24.80 -11.26
CA ILE A 406 18.14 -23.85 -12.36
C ILE A 406 18.74 -24.37 -13.66
N PHE A 407 19.96 -24.91 -13.63
CA PHE A 407 20.63 -25.44 -14.82
C PHE A 407 19.84 -26.62 -15.44
N ASP A 408 19.42 -27.59 -14.62
CA ASP A 408 18.64 -28.74 -15.05
C ASP A 408 17.26 -28.33 -15.59
N ALA A 409 16.62 -27.36 -14.94
CA ALA A 409 15.33 -26.81 -15.38
C ALA A 409 15.45 -26.09 -16.73
N LEU A 410 16.54 -25.36 -16.99
CA LEU A 410 16.79 -24.73 -18.30
C LEU A 410 17.15 -25.76 -19.37
N ALA A 411 17.92 -26.79 -19.04
CA ALA A 411 18.34 -27.83 -19.98
C ALA A 411 17.17 -28.66 -20.50
N SER A 412 16.13 -28.84 -19.69
CA SER A 412 14.91 -29.57 -20.05
C SER A 412 13.86 -28.72 -20.76
N ARG A 413 14.06 -27.40 -20.90
CA ARG A 413 13.05 -26.47 -21.40
C ARG A 413 13.40 -25.92 -22.79
N ALA A 414 12.36 -25.61 -23.56
CA ALA A 414 12.51 -24.89 -24.83
C ALA A 414 13.06 -23.48 -24.60
N TYR A 415 13.84 -22.99 -25.57
CA TYR A 415 14.43 -21.66 -25.51
C TYR A 415 13.37 -20.57 -25.53
N ASP A 416 13.35 -19.76 -24.48
CA ASP A 416 12.56 -18.54 -24.35
C ASP A 416 13.51 -17.34 -24.18
N PRO A 417 13.52 -16.35 -25.10
CA PRO A 417 14.49 -15.25 -25.05
C PRO A 417 14.42 -14.41 -23.78
N GLU A 418 13.23 -14.17 -23.24
CA GLU A 418 13.01 -13.30 -22.08
C GLU A 418 13.50 -14.00 -20.80
N LEU A 419 13.10 -15.25 -20.60
CA LEU A 419 13.52 -16.06 -19.47
C LEU A 419 15.02 -16.37 -19.51
N PHE A 420 15.55 -16.88 -20.62
CA PHE A 420 16.97 -17.23 -20.72
C PHE A 420 17.85 -15.98 -20.59
N GLY A 421 17.37 -14.82 -21.07
CA GLY A 421 18.04 -13.53 -20.88
C GLY A 421 18.19 -13.11 -19.42
N LYS A 422 17.38 -13.65 -18.50
CA LYS A 422 17.49 -13.42 -17.04
C LYS A 422 18.12 -14.59 -16.29
N ALA A 423 17.88 -15.82 -16.73
CA ALA A 423 18.35 -17.01 -16.06
C ALA A 423 19.85 -17.26 -16.27
N LEU A 424 20.39 -16.99 -17.47
CA LEU A 424 21.82 -17.17 -17.75
C LEU A 424 22.72 -16.22 -16.94
N PRO A 425 22.43 -14.90 -16.84
CA PRO A 425 23.16 -14.03 -15.93
C PRO A 425 23.10 -14.50 -14.47
N CYS A 426 21.94 -14.99 -14.03
CA CYS A 426 21.76 -15.53 -12.68
C CYS A 426 22.67 -16.74 -12.44
N LEU A 427 22.71 -17.70 -13.36
CA LEU A 427 23.61 -18.86 -13.28
C LEU A 427 25.08 -18.45 -13.26
N SER A 428 25.47 -17.48 -14.10
CA SER A 428 26.83 -16.95 -14.12
C SER A 428 27.22 -16.30 -12.79
N ALA A 429 26.33 -15.49 -12.21
CA ALA A 429 26.54 -14.84 -10.93
C ALA A 429 26.71 -15.87 -9.81
N ILE A 430 25.81 -16.86 -9.72
CA ILE A 430 25.89 -17.96 -8.74
C ILE A 430 27.19 -18.75 -8.90
N GLY A 431 27.51 -19.17 -10.13
CA GLY A 431 28.71 -19.94 -10.42
C GLY A 431 30.00 -19.19 -10.10
N SER A 432 30.01 -17.86 -10.26
CA SER A 432 31.16 -17.00 -9.91
C SER A 432 31.32 -16.77 -8.40
N ALA A 433 30.23 -16.91 -7.64
CA ALA A 433 30.23 -16.69 -6.20
C ALA A 433 30.72 -17.91 -5.41
N LEU A 434 30.61 -19.12 -5.98
CA LEU A 434 31.09 -20.36 -5.38
C LEU A 434 32.57 -20.59 -5.67
N SER A 435 33.29 -21.17 -4.70
CA SER A 435 34.67 -21.61 -4.94
C SER A 435 34.67 -22.75 -5.97
N PRO A 436 35.60 -22.76 -6.95
CA PRO A 436 35.69 -23.82 -7.96
C PRO A 436 35.95 -25.21 -7.35
N ASP A 437 36.47 -25.27 -6.12
CA ASP A 437 36.73 -26.52 -5.40
C ASP A 437 35.51 -27.04 -4.63
N TYR A 438 34.40 -26.28 -4.58
CA TYR A 438 33.20 -26.69 -3.86
C TYR A 438 32.39 -27.69 -4.68
N SER A 439 32.38 -28.95 -4.26
CA SER A 439 31.55 -30.00 -4.86
C SER A 439 30.34 -30.31 -4.00
N TYR A 440 29.15 -30.37 -4.62
CA TYR A 440 27.93 -30.80 -3.94
C TYR A 440 28.03 -32.27 -3.48
N SER A 441 28.17 -32.52 -2.18
CA SER A 441 27.99 -33.85 -1.62
C SER A 441 26.50 -34.05 -1.31
N ILE A 442 25.83 -34.91 -2.09
CA ILE A 442 24.44 -35.30 -1.86
C ILE A 442 24.34 -35.96 -0.49
N ASN A 443 23.64 -35.32 0.45
CA ASN A 443 23.36 -35.92 1.75
C ASN A 443 22.07 -36.73 1.69
N GLN A 444 21.89 -37.66 2.64
CA GLN A 444 20.75 -38.57 2.69
C GLN A 444 19.39 -37.85 2.82
N GLU A 445 19.37 -36.62 3.37
CA GLU A 445 18.20 -35.74 3.41
C GLU A 445 17.80 -35.20 2.02
N ASP A 446 18.75 -34.98 1.10
CA ASP A 446 18.44 -34.45 -0.24
C ASP A 446 17.77 -35.48 -1.13
N LEU A 447 18.08 -36.76 -0.91
CA LEU A 447 17.39 -37.89 -1.55
C LEU A 447 15.93 -37.96 -1.09
N LEU A 448 15.69 -37.71 0.21
CA LEU A 448 14.34 -37.70 0.79
C LEU A 448 13.53 -36.47 0.33
N ASP A 449 14.15 -35.30 0.22
CA ASP A 449 13.48 -34.10 -0.31
C ASP A 449 13.24 -34.17 -1.82
N HIS A 450 14.13 -34.81 -2.59
CA HIS A 450 13.88 -35.11 -4.02
C HIS A 450 12.71 -36.08 -4.22
N GLU A 451 12.53 -37.05 -3.31
CA GLU A 451 11.39 -37.95 -3.32
C GLU A 451 10.09 -37.21 -2.94
N ARG A 452 10.14 -36.26 -2.00
CA ARG A 452 8.99 -35.41 -1.61
C ARG A 452 8.58 -34.42 -2.70
N GLU A 453 9.53 -33.75 -3.36
CA GLU A 453 9.24 -32.82 -4.46
C GLU A 453 8.60 -33.53 -5.67
N LYS A 454 9.01 -34.78 -5.97
CA LYS A 454 8.36 -35.59 -7.01
C LYS A 454 6.87 -35.86 -6.71
N VAL A 455 6.49 -35.89 -5.44
CA VAL A 455 5.10 -36.08 -4.99
C VAL A 455 4.29 -34.78 -5.07
N GLU A 456 4.92 -33.61 -4.93
CA GLU A 456 4.23 -32.30 -5.01
C GLU A 456 4.01 -31.79 -6.44
N LEU A 457 4.83 -32.21 -7.42
CA LEU A 457 4.65 -31.84 -8.84
C LEU A 457 3.42 -32.50 -9.50
N SER A 458 2.85 -33.55 -8.91
CA SER A 458 1.51 -34.04 -9.27
C SER A 458 0.43 -33.24 -8.53
N ARG A 459 -0.10 -32.19 -9.17
CA ARG A 459 -1.15 -31.29 -8.64
C ARG A 459 -2.55 -31.93 -8.50
N SER A 460 -2.62 -33.12 -7.94
CA SER A 460 -3.85 -33.71 -7.40
C SER A 460 -3.46 -34.58 -6.21
N TYR A 461 -3.96 -34.23 -5.03
CA TYR A 461 -3.79 -35.05 -3.84
C TYR A 461 -4.56 -36.36 -4.03
N GLU A 462 -3.88 -37.41 -4.50
CA GLU A 462 -4.37 -38.79 -4.55
C GLU A 462 -3.63 -39.61 -3.50
N PRO A 463 -4.19 -39.77 -2.28
CA PRO A 463 -3.62 -40.69 -1.32
C PRO A 463 -3.82 -42.12 -1.85
N ASN A 464 -2.73 -42.88 -1.97
CA ASN A 464 -2.75 -44.33 -2.19
C ASN A 464 -2.55 -45.04 -0.85
N PRO A 465 -3.60 -45.25 -0.04
CA PRO A 465 -3.49 -46.06 1.16
C PRO A 465 -3.17 -47.51 0.79
N VAL A 466 -2.37 -48.18 1.63
CA VAL A 466 -2.12 -49.62 1.50
C VAL A 466 -3.42 -50.34 1.85
N ASP A 467 -3.86 -51.23 0.96
CA ASP A 467 -5.04 -52.07 1.21
C ASP A 467 -4.74 -53.03 2.37
N THR A 468 -5.45 -52.89 3.48
CA THR A 468 -5.31 -53.72 4.67
C THR A 468 -6.45 -54.73 4.81
N THR A 469 -7.17 -55.04 3.73
CA THR A 469 -8.23 -56.07 3.73
C THR A 469 -7.73 -57.47 3.43
#